data_AF-A2HTE7-F1
#
_entry.id   AF-A2HTE7-F1
#
_cell.length_a   1.000
_cell.length_b   1.000
_cell.length_c   1.000
_cell.angle_alpha   90.00
_cell.angle_beta   90.00
_cell.angle_gamma   90.00
#
_symmetry.space_group_name_H-M   'P 1'
#
loop_
_entity.id
_entity.type
_entity.pdbx_description
1 polymer ?
#
loop_
_entity_poly.entity_id
_entity_poly.type
_entity_poly.pdbx_seq_one_letter_code
_entity_poly.pdbx_strand_id
1 'polypeptide(L)'
;NYAFKKCKDSITSLRFDKNSQIAKIGEYSFKNTALEKADLGECKVLKIINAHVFENCKNLKTVILPPNLERIGISCFSYDPNLTSLDLPDSVYLISGLAFYFSGLTIINISSNSSLQKLNQECFKSTNLTSIFIPKNVTDIGSSVFLCCQNLENITVDQENANFTSDTKSLYTRTDNSTLIKVVEAYSGAYTVASYVTTISEECFSYCTKILSIQIDDKVKEIGKDAFSYCDSLTSIKMPGNIEIIQSGTFQNCSSLRSIKIPDSTKIIGAYAFKFCKSLISIIIPQNVNDVLDYAFSSCSI
;
A
#
# COMPACT_ATOMS: atom_id res chain seq x y z
N ASN A 1 -25.32 15.49 0.96
CA ASN A 1 -24.18 15.54 0.03
C ASN A 1 -23.82 16.99 -0.24
N TYR A 2 -22.53 17.31 -0.44
CA TYR A 2 -22.04 18.65 -0.81
C TYR A 2 -22.43 19.81 0.12
N ALA A 3 -22.70 19.53 1.41
CA ALA A 3 -23.27 20.50 2.34
C ALA A 3 -22.50 21.83 2.42
N PHE A 4 -21.18 21.79 2.26
CA PHE A 4 -20.30 22.97 2.35
C PHE A 4 -19.51 23.27 1.08
N LYS A 5 -19.95 22.76 -0.09
CA LYS A 5 -19.23 22.91 -1.37
C LYS A 5 -18.90 24.36 -1.75
N LYS A 6 -19.74 25.33 -1.35
CA LYS A 6 -19.56 26.77 -1.62
C LYS A 6 -18.87 27.54 -0.49
N CYS A 7 -18.51 26.87 0.61
CA CYS A 7 -17.88 27.48 1.78
C CYS A 7 -16.39 27.16 1.87
N LYS A 8 -15.77 26.88 0.71
CA LYS A 8 -14.41 26.35 0.57
C LYS A 8 -13.39 27.18 1.34
N ASP A 9 -13.42 28.51 1.22
CA ASP A 9 -12.41 29.37 1.81
C ASP A 9 -12.78 29.89 3.21
N SER A 10 -14.01 29.65 3.67
CA SER A 10 -14.56 30.29 4.88
C SER A 10 -14.65 29.37 6.10
N ILE A 11 -14.69 28.04 5.91
CA ILE A 11 -14.83 27.09 7.02
C ILE A 11 -13.47 26.52 7.37
N THR A 12 -13.00 26.88 8.57
CA THR A 12 -11.69 26.46 9.11
C THR A 12 -11.81 25.45 10.26
N SER A 13 -12.98 25.33 10.88
CA SER A 13 -13.22 24.31 11.91
C SER A 13 -14.62 23.73 11.84
N LEU A 14 -14.73 22.47 12.25
CA LEU A 14 -15.95 21.71 12.39
C LEU A 14 -15.95 21.07 13.77
N ARG A 15 -17.05 21.20 14.51
CA ARG A 15 -17.27 20.50 15.77
C ARG A 15 -18.71 20.03 15.85
N PHE A 16 -18.92 18.78 16.24
CA PHE A 16 -20.24 18.30 16.64
C PHE A 16 -20.43 18.49 18.14
N ASP A 17 -21.59 19.02 18.51
CA ASP A 17 -21.95 19.24 19.91
C ASP A 17 -22.17 17.93 20.66
N LYS A 18 -22.08 18.01 21.99
CA LYS A 18 -22.42 16.91 22.89
C LYS A 18 -23.85 16.44 22.61
N ASN A 19 -24.02 15.13 22.42
CA ASN A 19 -25.29 14.50 22.05
C ASN A 19 -25.81 14.82 20.65
N SER A 20 -24.96 15.29 19.72
CA SER A 20 -25.31 15.41 18.31
C SER A 20 -25.98 14.13 17.78
N GLN A 21 -27.09 14.30 17.05
CA GLN A 21 -27.86 13.21 16.45
C GLN A 21 -27.53 13.01 14.95
N ILE A 22 -26.40 13.57 14.48
CA ILE A 22 -25.97 13.44 13.10
C ILE A 22 -25.51 12.00 12.85
N ALA A 23 -26.42 11.17 12.36
CA ALA A 23 -26.15 9.75 12.09
C ALA A 23 -25.29 9.53 10.83
N LYS A 24 -25.25 10.52 9.92
CA LYS A 24 -24.51 10.46 8.65
C LYS A 24 -24.00 11.84 8.23
N ILE A 25 -22.77 11.90 7.73
CA ILE A 25 -22.28 13.05 6.96
C ILE A 25 -22.42 12.71 5.48
N GLY A 26 -23.12 13.53 4.71
CA GLY A 26 -23.30 13.27 3.28
C GLY A 26 -21.98 13.28 2.51
N GLU A 27 -21.92 12.60 1.38
CA GLU A 27 -20.73 12.56 0.53
C GLU A 27 -20.30 13.96 0.09
N TYR A 28 -18.99 14.15 -0.07
CA TYR A 28 -18.39 15.41 -0.53
C TYR A 28 -18.70 16.64 0.34
N SER A 29 -19.18 16.46 1.57
CA SER A 29 -19.72 17.58 2.36
C SER A 29 -18.68 18.64 2.68
N PHE A 30 -17.43 18.25 2.95
CA PHE A 30 -16.31 19.16 3.24
C PHE A 30 -15.20 19.08 2.20
N LYS A 31 -15.41 18.37 1.08
CA LYS A 31 -14.42 18.24 0.01
C LYS A 31 -13.92 19.60 -0.45
N ASN A 32 -12.61 19.73 -0.60
CA ASN A 32 -11.90 20.95 -1.00
C ASN A 32 -12.03 22.14 -0.02
N THR A 33 -12.44 21.96 1.23
CA THR A 33 -12.57 23.09 2.17
C THR A 33 -11.21 23.49 2.80
N ALA A 34 -11.15 24.69 3.37
CA ALA A 34 -10.02 25.21 4.14
C ALA A 34 -10.01 24.70 5.59
N LEU A 35 -10.72 23.61 5.88
CA LEU A 35 -10.87 23.05 7.21
C LEU A 35 -9.51 22.68 7.78
N GLU A 36 -9.21 23.17 8.99
CA GLU A 36 -7.99 22.84 9.73
C GLU A 36 -8.24 21.75 10.77
N LYS A 37 -9.44 21.71 11.34
CA LYS A 37 -9.83 20.75 12.38
C LYS A 37 -11.26 20.25 12.20
N ALA A 38 -11.44 18.93 12.29
CA ALA A 38 -12.74 18.27 12.38
C ALA A 38 -12.86 17.51 13.71
N ASP A 39 -13.69 18.00 14.62
CA ASP A 39 -13.97 17.35 15.90
C ASP A 39 -15.34 16.67 15.87
N LEU A 40 -15.34 15.36 15.67
CA LEU A 40 -16.53 14.52 15.61
C LEU A 40 -16.67 13.62 16.86
N GLY A 41 -15.77 13.76 17.84
CA GLY A 41 -15.59 12.82 18.95
C GLY A 41 -16.77 12.72 19.91
N GLU A 42 -17.59 13.77 20.01
CA GLU A 42 -18.77 13.79 20.87
C GLU A 42 -20.00 13.13 20.23
N CYS A 43 -19.96 12.80 18.93
CA CYS A 43 -21.10 12.27 18.19
C CYS A 43 -21.17 10.73 18.25
N LYS A 44 -21.81 10.19 19.29
CA LYS A 44 -21.89 8.72 19.51
C LYS A 44 -22.74 7.95 18.48
N VAL A 45 -23.56 8.64 17.69
CA VAL A 45 -24.47 8.01 16.72
C VAL A 45 -23.90 7.94 15.31
N LEU A 46 -22.83 8.68 15.00
CA LEU A 46 -22.23 8.68 13.67
C LEU A 46 -21.45 7.39 13.45
N LYS A 47 -22.04 6.47 12.69
CA LYS A 47 -21.45 5.16 12.39
C LYS A 47 -20.57 5.16 11.15
N ILE A 48 -20.78 6.09 10.22
CA ILE A 48 -20.09 6.10 8.94
C ILE A 48 -19.73 7.53 8.56
N ILE A 49 -18.46 7.75 8.21
CA ILE A 49 -18.04 8.92 7.44
C ILE A 49 -18.05 8.48 5.97
N ASN A 50 -18.95 9.06 5.17
CA ASN A 50 -19.18 8.59 3.79
C ASN A 50 -18.02 8.94 2.85
N ALA A 51 -18.16 8.53 1.59
CA ALA A 51 -17.15 8.74 0.58
C ALA A 51 -16.84 10.24 0.39
N HIS A 52 -15.56 10.54 0.21
CA HIS A 52 -15.05 11.86 -0.16
C HIS A 52 -15.41 13.00 0.81
N VAL A 53 -15.80 12.72 2.06
CA VAL A 53 -16.29 13.76 2.98
C VAL A 53 -15.27 14.86 3.21
N PHE A 54 -14.00 14.50 3.44
CA PHE A 54 -12.90 15.42 3.69
C PHE A 54 -11.85 15.43 2.57
N GLU A 55 -12.15 14.87 1.39
CA GLU A 55 -11.18 14.79 0.30
C GLU A 55 -10.61 16.17 -0.07
N ASN A 56 -9.29 16.24 -0.25
CA ASN A 56 -8.55 17.43 -0.67
C ASN A 56 -8.77 18.65 0.25
N CYS A 57 -8.97 18.41 1.55
CA CYS A 57 -8.90 19.41 2.61
C CYS A 57 -7.43 19.65 2.98
N LYS A 58 -6.71 20.38 2.12
CA LYS A 58 -5.26 20.56 2.23
C LYS A 58 -4.78 21.18 3.55
N ASN A 59 -5.65 21.87 4.27
CA ASN A 59 -5.31 22.50 5.55
C ASN A 59 -5.64 21.62 6.77
N LEU A 60 -6.30 20.47 6.57
CA LEU A 60 -6.80 19.62 7.65
C LEU A 60 -5.62 18.98 8.38
N LYS A 61 -5.47 19.34 9.64
CA LYS A 61 -4.39 18.86 10.52
C LYS A 61 -4.87 17.85 11.54
N THR A 62 -6.11 18.01 12.01
CA THR A 62 -6.63 17.23 13.12
C THR A 62 -8.03 16.75 12.84
N VAL A 63 -8.24 15.45 13.00
CA VAL A 63 -9.56 14.81 12.96
C VAL A 63 -9.72 13.99 14.23
N ILE A 64 -10.75 14.30 15.01
CA ILE A 64 -11.16 13.47 16.16
C ILE A 64 -12.36 12.65 15.70
N LEU A 65 -12.17 11.34 15.53
CA LEU A 65 -13.19 10.44 15.01
C LEU A 65 -14.27 10.13 16.07
N PRO A 66 -15.52 9.83 15.64
CA PRO A 66 -16.56 9.38 16.55
C PRO A 66 -16.20 8.05 17.23
N PRO A 67 -16.52 7.84 18.51
CA PRO A 67 -16.10 6.66 19.26
C PRO A 67 -16.74 5.34 18.77
N ASN A 68 -17.93 5.44 18.17
CA ASN A 68 -18.69 4.29 17.65
C ASN A 68 -18.63 4.18 16.12
N LEU A 69 -17.63 4.80 15.49
CA LEU A 69 -17.46 4.79 14.04
C LEU A 69 -17.17 3.36 13.57
N GLU A 70 -17.96 2.87 12.63
CA GLU A 70 -17.83 1.53 12.09
C GLU A 70 -17.03 1.50 10.79
N ARG A 71 -17.12 2.57 9.98
CA ARG A 71 -16.52 2.62 8.64
C ARG A 71 -15.99 4.00 8.27
N ILE A 72 -14.79 4.01 7.68
CA ILE A 72 -14.24 5.14 6.94
C ILE A 72 -14.50 4.92 5.45
N GLY A 73 -15.18 5.87 4.81
CA GLY A 73 -15.63 5.79 3.42
C GLY A 73 -14.52 5.94 2.39
N ILE A 74 -14.85 5.63 1.14
CA ILE A 74 -13.94 5.69 -0.01
C ILE A 74 -13.38 7.11 -0.14
N SER A 75 -12.07 7.23 -0.29
CA SER A 75 -11.37 8.52 -0.46
C SER A 75 -11.72 9.59 0.58
N CYS A 76 -12.14 9.20 1.77
CA CYS A 76 -12.66 10.12 2.78
C CYS A 76 -11.66 11.23 3.14
N PHE A 77 -10.37 10.88 3.25
CA PHE A 77 -9.26 11.75 3.59
C PHE A 77 -8.15 11.71 2.51
N SER A 78 -8.52 11.46 1.24
CA SER A 78 -7.51 11.48 0.17
C SER A 78 -7.04 12.90 -0.10
N TYR A 79 -5.76 13.06 -0.47
CA TYR A 79 -5.14 14.35 -0.78
C TYR A 79 -5.17 15.36 0.37
N ASP A 80 -5.08 14.89 1.62
CA ASP A 80 -4.99 15.70 2.83
C ASP A 80 -3.55 15.71 3.37
N PRO A 81 -2.60 16.44 2.76
CA PRO A 81 -1.17 16.36 3.06
C PRO A 81 -0.78 16.85 4.47
N ASN A 82 -1.65 17.59 5.15
CA ASN A 82 -1.39 18.12 6.49
C ASN A 82 -1.99 17.24 7.61
N LEU A 83 -2.78 16.21 7.28
CA LEU A 83 -3.30 15.25 8.24
C LEU A 83 -2.19 14.22 8.51
N THR A 84 -1.40 14.44 9.56
CA THR A 84 -0.19 13.66 9.84
C THR A 84 -0.41 12.53 10.85
N SER A 85 -1.44 12.61 11.69
CA SER A 85 -1.79 11.54 12.63
C SER A 85 -3.29 11.34 12.74
N LEU A 86 -3.69 10.12 13.09
CA LEU A 86 -5.08 9.77 13.33
C LEU A 86 -5.18 8.64 14.36
N ASP A 87 -6.07 8.79 15.34
CA ASP A 87 -6.46 7.71 16.25
C ASP A 87 -7.68 6.98 15.67
N LEU A 88 -7.55 5.68 15.41
CA LEU A 88 -8.64 4.87 14.91
C LEU A 88 -9.46 4.30 16.08
N PRO A 89 -10.77 4.60 16.17
CA PRO A 89 -11.64 3.99 17.17
C PRO A 89 -11.69 2.46 17.02
N ASP A 90 -11.73 1.74 18.14
CA ASP A 90 -11.78 0.26 18.16
C ASP A 90 -13.01 -0.32 17.45
N SER A 91 -14.05 0.49 17.25
CA SER A 91 -15.29 0.10 16.57
C SER A 91 -15.16 0.04 15.04
N VAL A 92 -14.11 0.62 14.45
CA VAL A 92 -13.93 0.62 12.99
C VAL A 92 -13.59 -0.78 12.52
N TYR A 93 -14.46 -1.39 11.71
CA TYR A 93 -14.22 -2.70 11.12
C TYR A 93 -13.71 -2.63 9.67
N LEU A 94 -13.89 -1.49 8.99
CA LEU A 94 -13.54 -1.31 7.58
C LEU A 94 -12.96 0.07 7.29
N ILE A 95 -11.77 0.08 6.66
CA ILE A 95 -11.20 1.24 5.97
C ILE A 95 -11.39 1.00 4.46
N SER A 96 -12.22 1.84 3.85
CA SER A 96 -12.56 1.69 2.42
C SER A 96 -11.42 2.10 1.50
N GLY A 97 -11.55 1.76 0.22
CA GLY A 97 -10.50 2.01 -0.77
C GLY A 97 -10.15 3.49 -0.89
N LEU A 98 -8.88 3.78 -1.13
CA LEU A 98 -8.32 5.14 -1.25
C LEU A 98 -8.52 6.03 -0.02
N ALA A 99 -9.05 5.54 1.12
CA ALA A 99 -9.49 6.38 2.24
C ALA A 99 -8.47 7.44 2.68
N PHE A 100 -7.18 7.11 2.69
CA PHE A 100 -6.06 8.00 3.04
C PHE A 100 -5.06 8.18 1.90
N TYR A 101 -5.45 7.88 0.67
CA TYR A 101 -4.59 7.99 -0.51
C TYR A 101 -3.98 9.39 -0.62
N PHE A 102 -2.65 9.48 -0.71
CA PHE A 102 -1.91 10.75 -0.81
C PHE A 102 -2.17 11.70 0.39
N SER A 103 -2.49 11.16 1.57
CA SER A 103 -2.55 11.95 2.80
C SER A 103 -1.18 12.09 3.46
N GLY A 104 -1.06 13.06 4.36
CA GLY A 104 0.16 13.34 5.12
C GLY A 104 0.49 12.33 6.22
N LEU A 105 -0.33 11.28 6.41
CA LEU A 105 -0.27 10.41 7.58
C LEU A 105 1.12 9.81 7.75
N THR A 106 1.76 10.10 8.88
CA THR A 106 3.00 9.47 9.34
C THR A 106 2.70 8.35 10.34
N ILE A 107 1.57 8.43 11.02
CA ILE A 107 1.10 7.43 11.97
C ILE A 107 -0.43 7.31 11.95
N ILE A 108 -0.92 6.08 12.08
CA ILE A 108 -2.31 5.79 12.44
C ILE A 108 -2.30 4.86 13.64
N ASN A 109 -2.91 5.30 14.75
CA ASN A 109 -2.92 4.53 15.98
C ASN A 109 -4.08 3.53 15.93
N ILE A 110 -3.74 2.24 15.95
CA ILE A 110 -4.68 1.12 15.96
C ILE A 110 -4.39 0.29 17.20
N SER A 111 -5.40 0.08 18.05
CA SER A 111 -5.22 -0.70 19.28
C SER A 111 -5.27 -2.21 19.02
N SER A 112 -4.75 -3.02 19.95
CA SER A 112 -4.89 -4.49 19.94
C SER A 112 -6.32 -4.98 20.13
N ASN A 113 -7.22 -4.11 20.64
CA ASN A 113 -8.65 -4.40 20.79
C ASN A 113 -9.47 -4.02 19.55
N SER A 114 -8.82 -3.53 18.48
CA SER A 114 -9.50 -3.07 17.28
C SER A 114 -10.37 -4.16 16.64
N SER A 115 -11.57 -3.75 16.20
CA SER A 115 -12.50 -4.55 15.40
C SER A 115 -12.17 -4.55 13.92
N LEU A 116 -11.04 -3.95 13.50
CA LEU A 116 -10.65 -3.81 12.10
C LEU A 116 -10.53 -5.18 11.44
N GLN A 117 -11.31 -5.38 10.39
CA GLN A 117 -11.35 -6.62 9.62
C GLN A 117 -10.74 -6.44 8.22
N LYS A 118 -10.92 -5.26 7.63
CA LYS A 118 -10.63 -5.03 6.21
C LYS A 118 -9.92 -3.71 5.94
N LEU A 119 -8.85 -3.80 5.17
CA LEU A 119 -8.16 -2.69 4.52
C LEU A 119 -8.38 -2.82 3.01
N ASN A 120 -9.24 -1.99 2.42
CA ASN A 120 -9.53 -2.09 1.00
C ASN A 120 -8.44 -1.45 0.14
N GLN A 121 -8.50 -1.74 -1.16
CA GLN A 121 -7.52 -1.31 -2.17
C GLN A 121 -7.01 0.13 -2.01
N GLU A 122 -5.69 0.30 -2.05
CA GLU A 122 -5.02 1.61 -2.04
C GLU A 122 -5.34 2.51 -0.83
N CYS A 123 -5.91 1.99 0.27
CA CYS A 123 -6.40 2.85 1.34
C CYS A 123 -5.30 3.67 2.06
N PHE A 124 -4.03 3.23 2.02
CA PHE A 124 -2.87 3.98 2.52
C PHE A 124 -1.83 4.28 1.44
N LYS A 125 -2.16 4.12 0.14
CA LYS A 125 -1.22 4.35 -0.95
C LYS A 125 -0.69 5.79 -0.93
N SER A 126 0.61 5.96 -1.13
CA SER A 126 1.29 7.27 -1.12
C SER A 126 1.11 8.06 0.18
N THR A 127 0.99 7.38 1.32
CA THR A 127 1.07 8.01 2.65
C THR A 127 2.52 8.09 3.14
N ASN A 128 2.75 8.88 4.19
CA ASN A 128 4.07 9.02 4.82
C ASN A 128 4.26 8.07 6.02
N LEU A 129 3.45 7.01 6.14
CA LEU A 129 3.45 6.11 7.30
C LEU A 129 4.85 5.57 7.54
N THR A 130 5.33 5.66 8.78
CA THR A 130 6.61 5.05 9.18
C THR A 130 6.42 3.65 9.76
N SER A 131 5.25 3.39 10.34
CA SER A 131 4.85 2.08 10.82
C SER A 131 3.36 1.84 10.68
N ILE A 132 2.96 0.57 10.64
CA ILE A 132 1.56 0.15 10.72
C ILE A 132 1.44 -1.12 11.56
N PHE A 133 0.43 -1.16 12.42
CA PHE A 133 0.05 -2.35 13.19
C PHE A 133 -1.21 -2.98 12.59
N ILE A 134 -1.16 -4.28 12.33
CA ILE A 134 -2.27 -5.08 11.82
C ILE A 134 -2.89 -5.87 12.99
N PRO A 135 -4.09 -5.48 13.49
CA PRO A 135 -4.69 -6.13 14.65
C PRO A 135 -5.24 -7.52 14.32
N LYS A 136 -5.57 -8.29 15.36
CA LYS A 136 -5.93 -9.72 15.24
C LYS A 136 -7.11 -10.05 14.34
N ASN A 137 -8.05 -9.12 14.18
CA ASN A 137 -9.28 -9.34 13.43
C ASN A 137 -9.14 -9.08 11.91
N VAL A 138 -7.99 -8.57 11.45
CA VAL A 138 -7.78 -8.30 10.02
C VAL A 138 -7.70 -9.63 9.27
N THR A 139 -8.61 -9.77 8.31
CA THR A 139 -8.78 -10.96 7.45
C THR A 139 -8.50 -10.64 5.99
N ASP A 140 -8.51 -9.36 5.61
CA ASP A 140 -8.51 -8.92 4.23
C ASP A 140 -7.66 -7.65 4.08
N ILE A 141 -6.59 -7.74 3.30
CA ILE A 141 -5.73 -6.62 2.91
C ILE A 141 -5.76 -6.58 1.39
N GLY A 142 -6.44 -5.57 0.85
CA GLY A 142 -6.64 -5.39 -0.58
C GLY A 142 -5.35 -5.04 -1.33
N SER A 143 -5.48 -4.96 -2.65
CA SER A 143 -4.35 -4.61 -3.53
C SER A 143 -3.77 -3.24 -3.22
N SER A 144 -2.45 -3.12 -3.31
CA SER A 144 -1.74 -1.84 -3.28
C SER A 144 -2.00 -0.98 -2.03
N VAL A 145 -2.44 -1.57 -0.91
CA VAL A 145 -2.79 -0.85 0.33
C VAL A 145 -1.63 0.04 0.80
N PHE A 146 -0.40 -0.45 0.73
CA PHE A 146 0.83 0.24 1.15
C PHE A 146 1.74 0.61 -0.02
N LEU A 147 1.21 0.78 -1.23
CA LEU A 147 2.01 1.14 -2.39
C LEU A 147 2.51 2.59 -2.27
N CYS A 148 3.80 2.83 -2.57
CA CYS A 148 4.43 4.14 -2.51
C CYS A 148 4.43 4.76 -1.08
N CYS A 149 4.38 3.92 -0.04
CA CYS A 149 4.63 4.31 1.35
C CYS A 149 6.15 4.33 1.63
N GLN A 150 6.89 5.24 1.00
CA GLN A 150 8.36 5.21 0.95
C GLN A 150 9.07 5.34 2.31
N ASN A 151 8.38 5.87 3.32
CA ASN A 151 8.89 6.01 4.69
C ASN A 151 8.52 4.83 5.58
N LEU A 152 7.76 3.84 5.09
CA LEU A 152 7.33 2.70 5.87
C LEU A 152 8.56 1.86 6.20
N GLU A 153 8.87 1.76 7.49
CA GLU A 153 9.99 1.02 8.05
C GLU A 153 9.53 -0.27 8.74
N ASN A 154 8.32 -0.26 9.29
CA ASN A 154 7.83 -1.36 10.13
C ASN A 154 6.38 -1.71 9.81
N ILE A 155 6.12 -2.99 9.54
CA ILE A 155 4.78 -3.57 9.58
C ILE A 155 4.79 -4.54 10.76
N THR A 156 3.91 -4.37 11.74
CA THR A 156 3.75 -5.32 12.84
C THR A 156 2.38 -5.95 12.77
N VAL A 157 2.27 -7.18 13.24
CA VAL A 157 1.02 -7.94 13.22
C VAL A 157 0.78 -8.50 14.61
N ASP A 158 -0.47 -8.43 15.07
CA ASP A 158 -0.88 -9.04 16.32
C ASP A 158 -0.56 -10.55 16.32
N GLN A 159 0.01 -11.04 17.43
CA GLN A 159 0.36 -12.46 17.56
C GLN A 159 -0.85 -13.40 17.47
N GLU A 160 -2.07 -12.90 17.73
CA GLU A 160 -3.33 -13.63 17.59
C GLU A 160 -3.95 -13.52 16.19
N ASN A 161 -3.40 -12.71 15.28
CA ASN A 161 -3.95 -12.59 13.92
C ASN A 161 -3.86 -13.91 13.17
N ALA A 162 -4.99 -14.51 12.80
CA ALA A 162 -5.01 -15.85 12.17
C ALA A 162 -4.57 -15.86 10.69
N ASN A 163 -4.54 -14.72 10.01
CA ASN A 163 -4.38 -14.62 8.55
C ASN A 163 -3.03 -14.07 8.12
N PHE A 164 -2.38 -13.26 8.96
CA PHE A 164 -1.15 -12.57 8.63
C PHE A 164 -0.09 -12.74 9.71
N THR A 165 1.18 -12.59 9.31
CA THR A 165 2.32 -12.49 10.21
C THR A 165 3.35 -11.54 9.62
N SER A 166 4.31 -11.11 10.44
CA SER A 166 5.38 -10.24 9.99
C SER A 166 6.69 -10.48 10.74
N ASP A 167 7.80 -10.25 10.06
CA ASP A 167 9.14 -10.15 10.63
C ASP A 167 9.59 -8.69 10.79
N THR A 168 8.63 -7.78 10.97
CA THR A 168 8.76 -6.32 11.05
C THR A 168 9.04 -5.63 9.71
N LYS A 169 9.87 -6.22 8.84
CA LYS A 169 10.22 -5.64 7.53
C LYS A 169 9.36 -6.18 6.39
N SER A 170 8.59 -7.24 6.63
CA SER A 170 7.82 -7.91 5.60
C SER A 170 6.53 -8.49 6.15
N LEU A 171 5.48 -8.42 5.35
CA LEU A 171 4.15 -8.94 5.65
C LEU A 171 3.94 -10.24 4.88
N TYR A 172 3.45 -11.27 5.56
CA TYR A 172 3.18 -12.58 5.00
C TYR A 172 1.74 -13.03 5.31
N THR A 173 1.21 -13.97 4.53
CA THR A 173 0.07 -14.79 4.97
C THR A 173 0.49 -15.67 6.15
N ARG A 174 -0.42 -16.11 7.03
CA ARG A 174 -0.08 -16.94 8.21
C ARG A 174 -0.34 -18.43 8.04
N THR A 175 -1.25 -18.82 7.15
CA THR A 175 -1.68 -20.22 6.99
C THR A 175 -0.50 -21.17 6.78
N ASP A 176 0.56 -20.70 6.12
CA ASP A 176 1.83 -21.40 5.92
C ASP A 176 3.04 -20.45 5.68
N ASN A 177 2.86 -19.14 5.80
CA ASN A 177 3.84 -18.11 5.42
C ASN A 177 4.32 -18.20 3.97
N SER A 178 3.59 -18.89 3.10
CA SER A 178 4.04 -19.16 1.73
C SER A 178 3.97 -17.95 0.81
N THR A 179 3.18 -16.93 1.17
CA THR A 179 3.01 -15.72 0.36
C THR A 179 3.64 -14.53 1.06
N LEU A 180 4.68 -13.97 0.44
CA LEU A 180 5.22 -12.67 0.80
C LEU A 180 4.34 -11.58 0.14
N ILE A 181 3.68 -10.77 0.96
CA ILE A 181 2.66 -9.80 0.54
C ILE A 181 3.30 -8.44 0.25
N LYS A 182 4.13 -7.94 1.16
CA LYS A 182 4.75 -6.62 1.06
C LYS A 182 6.07 -6.61 1.80
N VAL A 183 7.07 -5.95 1.21
CA VAL A 183 8.27 -5.49 1.91
C VAL A 183 8.17 -3.99 2.13
N VAL A 184 8.57 -3.54 3.32
CA VAL A 184 8.58 -2.13 3.68
C VAL A 184 9.51 -1.34 2.75
N GLU A 185 9.01 -0.25 2.17
CA GLU A 185 9.72 0.47 1.10
C GLU A 185 10.96 1.22 1.59
N ALA A 186 11.06 1.52 2.89
CA ALA A 186 12.24 2.12 3.49
C ALA A 186 13.40 1.13 3.68
N TYR A 187 13.17 -0.19 3.50
CA TYR A 187 14.23 -1.20 3.67
C TYR A 187 15.39 -0.93 2.72
N SER A 188 16.61 -0.98 3.26
CA SER A 188 17.84 -0.66 2.54
C SER A 188 18.85 -1.81 2.63
N GLY A 189 19.53 -2.11 1.53
CA GLY A 189 20.56 -3.15 1.47
C GLY A 189 20.12 -4.42 0.74
N ALA A 190 20.75 -5.54 1.10
CA ALA A 190 20.50 -6.83 0.47
C ALA A 190 19.34 -7.57 1.15
N TYR A 191 18.31 -7.94 0.39
CA TYR A 191 17.15 -8.67 0.89
C TYR A 191 17.24 -10.15 0.50
N THR A 192 16.91 -11.05 1.44
CA THR A 192 16.79 -12.49 1.18
C THR A 192 15.36 -12.92 1.47
N VAL A 193 14.68 -13.44 0.45
CA VAL A 193 13.34 -14.02 0.59
C VAL A 193 13.45 -15.30 1.43
N ALA A 194 12.58 -15.44 2.42
CA ALA A 194 12.61 -16.60 3.31
C ALA A 194 12.37 -17.91 2.54
N SER A 195 13.06 -18.98 2.93
CA SER A 195 13.10 -20.26 2.19
C SER A 195 11.82 -21.09 2.21
N TYR A 196 10.78 -20.63 2.91
CA TYR A 196 9.44 -21.20 2.92
C TYR A 196 8.47 -20.47 1.97
N VAL A 197 8.84 -19.29 1.47
CA VAL A 197 8.01 -18.51 0.54
C VAL A 197 7.94 -19.25 -0.79
N THR A 198 6.73 -19.42 -1.31
CA THR A 198 6.46 -19.97 -2.64
C THR A 198 5.84 -18.95 -3.59
N THR A 199 5.33 -17.83 -3.08
CA THR A 199 4.68 -16.77 -3.86
C THR A 199 5.15 -15.39 -3.43
N ILE A 200 5.56 -14.57 -4.40
CA ILE A 200 5.81 -13.13 -4.21
C ILE A 200 4.63 -12.39 -4.83
N SER A 201 3.89 -11.64 -4.02
CA SER A 201 2.65 -10.99 -4.45
C SER A 201 2.88 -9.85 -5.46
N GLU A 202 1.80 -9.43 -6.11
CA GLU A 202 1.77 -8.19 -6.90
C GLU A 202 2.30 -7.01 -6.07
N GLU A 203 3.16 -6.18 -6.69
CA GLU A 203 3.76 -4.98 -6.09
C GLU A 203 4.55 -5.18 -4.77
N CYS A 204 4.90 -6.42 -4.42
CA CYS A 204 5.51 -6.78 -3.14
C CYS A 204 6.74 -5.93 -2.77
N PHE A 205 7.63 -5.68 -3.71
CA PHE A 205 8.81 -4.82 -3.57
C PHE A 205 8.67 -3.51 -4.37
N SER A 206 7.48 -3.22 -4.92
CA SER A 206 7.27 -2.01 -5.69
C SER A 206 7.64 -0.78 -4.85
N TYR A 207 8.41 0.14 -5.44
CA TYR A 207 8.96 1.34 -4.80
C TYR A 207 9.94 1.08 -3.63
N CYS A 208 10.50 -0.13 -3.47
CA CYS A 208 11.65 -0.38 -2.60
C CYS A 208 12.94 0.24 -3.21
N THR A 209 13.02 1.56 -3.24
CA THR A 209 14.05 2.33 -3.95
C THR A 209 15.45 2.18 -3.38
N LYS A 210 15.60 1.65 -2.16
CA LYS A 210 16.88 1.50 -1.44
C LYS A 210 17.41 0.06 -1.38
N ILE A 211 16.68 -0.91 -1.95
CA ILE A 211 17.17 -2.30 -2.04
C ILE A 211 18.26 -2.40 -3.09
N LEU A 212 19.38 -3.01 -2.71
CA LEU A 212 20.57 -3.16 -3.57
C LEU A 212 20.59 -4.50 -4.30
N SER A 213 20.13 -5.57 -3.64
CA SER A 213 20.07 -6.91 -4.19
C SER A 213 18.96 -7.74 -3.57
N ILE A 214 18.43 -8.71 -4.32
CA ILE A 214 17.40 -9.64 -3.86
C ILE A 214 17.81 -11.08 -4.16
N GLN A 215 17.78 -11.94 -3.14
CA GLN A 215 17.99 -13.38 -3.26
C GLN A 215 16.66 -14.10 -3.13
N ILE A 216 16.27 -14.86 -4.17
CA ILE A 216 15.05 -15.65 -4.21
C ILE A 216 15.41 -17.13 -4.32
N ASP A 217 14.73 -17.95 -3.52
CA ASP A 217 14.88 -19.41 -3.52
C ASP A 217 14.11 -20.06 -4.67
N ASP A 218 14.59 -21.21 -5.17
CA ASP A 218 13.97 -21.96 -6.27
C ASP A 218 12.60 -22.58 -5.90
N LYS A 219 12.18 -22.52 -4.63
CA LYS A 219 10.82 -22.88 -4.21
C LYS A 219 9.77 -21.83 -4.60
N VAL A 220 10.17 -20.60 -4.94
CA VAL A 220 9.23 -19.59 -5.42
C VAL A 220 8.71 -20.01 -6.79
N LYS A 221 7.39 -20.17 -6.90
CA LYS A 221 6.68 -20.62 -8.10
C LYS A 221 6.04 -19.48 -8.86
N GLU A 222 5.71 -18.40 -8.14
CA GLU A 222 4.99 -17.27 -8.71
C GLU A 222 5.58 -15.95 -8.23
N ILE A 223 5.74 -15.03 -9.18
CA ILE A 223 6.13 -13.64 -8.95
C ILE A 223 5.07 -12.77 -9.62
N GLY A 224 4.37 -11.98 -8.82
CA GLY A 224 3.26 -11.15 -9.27
C GLY A 224 3.66 -10.02 -10.20
N LYS A 225 2.62 -9.40 -10.76
CA LYS A 225 2.74 -8.18 -11.57
C LYS A 225 3.44 -7.08 -10.78
N ASP A 226 4.27 -6.27 -11.45
CA ASP A 226 4.92 -5.10 -10.86
C ASP A 226 5.76 -5.39 -9.59
N ALA A 227 6.09 -6.66 -9.32
CA ALA A 227 6.62 -7.11 -8.02
C ALA A 227 7.90 -6.39 -7.59
N PHE A 228 8.80 -6.02 -8.52
CA PHE A 228 10.02 -5.26 -8.27
C PHE A 228 10.04 -3.92 -9.02
N SER A 229 8.86 -3.41 -9.41
CA SER A 229 8.78 -2.15 -10.14
C SER A 229 9.31 -0.98 -9.30
N TYR A 230 9.99 -0.02 -9.92
CA TYR A 230 10.56 1.16 -9.26
C TYR A 230 11.57 0.84 -8.14
N CYS A 231 12.21 -0.34 -8.14
CA CYS A 231 13.38 -0.62 -7.31
C CYS A 231 14.64 0.04 -7.92
N ASP A 232 14.73 1.37 -7.83
CA ASP A 232 15.76 2.16 -8.53
C ASP A 232 17.21 1.77 -8.19
N SER A 233 17.49 1.36 -6.95
CA SER A 233 18.83 0.95 -6.52
C SER A 233 19.14 -0.54 -6.74
N LEU A 234 18.20 -1.33 -7.27
CA LEU A 234 18.38 -2.77 -7.45
C LEU A 234 19.44 -3.03 -8.52
N THR A 235 20.60 -3.55 -8.11
CA THR A 235 21.72 -3.83 -9.01
C THR A 235 21.79 -5.28 -9.46
N SER A 236 21.26 -6.20 -8.65
CA SER A 236 21.27 -7.65 -8.91
C SER A 236 20.08 -8.36 -8.28
N ILE A 237 19.56 -9.36 -8.98
CA ILE A 237 18.52 -10.24 -8.47
C ILE A 237 18.77 -11.68 -8.91
N LYS A 238 18.67 -12.63 -7.98
CA LYS A 238 18.67 -14.06 -8.30
C LYS A 238 17.23 -14.51 -8.54
N MET A 239 16.91 -14.83 -9.79
CA MET A 239 15.61 -15.38 -10.17
C MET A 239 15.51 -16.88 -9.85
N PRO A 240 14.32 -17.39 -9.47
CA PRO A 240 14.08 -18.83 -9.35
C PRO A 240 14.14 -19.50 -10.72
N GLY A 241 14.71 -20.71 -10.81
CA GLY A 241 14.87 -21.43 -12.08
C GLY A 241 13.57 -21.91 -12.74
N ASN A 242 12.45 -21.91 -12.02
CA ASN A 242 11.16 -22.50 -12.37
C ASN A 242 10.06 -21.47 -12.72
N ILE A 243 10.41 -20.19 -12.91
CA ILE A 243 9.44 -19.15 -13.30
C ILE A 243 9.11 -19.25 -14.79
N GLU A 244 7.86 -19.61 -15.09
CA GLU A 244 7.38 -19.72 -16.48
C GLU A 244 6.98 -18.37 -17.10
N ILE A 245 6.58 -17.39 -16.28
CA ILE A 245 6.08 -16.09 -16.75
C ILE A 245 6.76 -14.98 -15.95
N ILE A 246 7.45 -14.08 -16.64
CA ILE A 246 7.81 -12.78 -16.09
C ILE A 246 6.60 -11.86 -16.34
N GLN A 247 5.88 -11.52 -15.29
CA GLN A 247 4.64 -10.76 -15.38
C GLN A 247 4.86 -9.33 -15.92
N SER A 248 3.75 -8.66 -16.23
CA SER A 248 3.81 -7.26 -16.65
C SER A 248 4.48 -6.38 -15.59
N GLY A 249 5.38 -5.52 -16.05
CA GLY A 249 6.07 -4.54 -15.22
C GLY A 249 6.97 -5.09 -14.10
N THR A 250 7.25 -6.40 -14.04
CA THR A 250 7.98 -7.03 -12.92
C THR A 250 9.26 -6.30 -12.51
N PHE A 251 10.04 -5.79 -13.47
CA PHE A 251 11.26 -4.99 -13.27
C PHE A 251 11.16 -3.57 -13.87
N GLN A 252 9.95 -3.07 -14.11
CA GLN A 252 9.76 -1.73 -14.67
C GLN A 252 10.46 -0.68 -13.79
N ASN A 253 11.26 0.20 -14.41
CA ASN A 253 12.07 1.21 -13.71
C ASN A 253 13.06 0.64 -12.68
N CYS A 254 13.55 -0.60 -12.80
CA CYS A 254 14.78 -1.01 -12.10
C CYS A 254 16.00 -0.36 -12.77
N SER A 255 16.16 0.94 -12.55
CA SER A 255 17.07 1.79 -13.33
C SER A 255 18.55 1.46 -13.14
N SER A 256 18.94 0.86 -12.01
CA SER A 256 20.32 0.40 -11.71
C SER A 256 20.61 -1.07 -12.05
N LEU A 257 19.62 -1.83 -12.53
CA LEU A 257 19.79 -3.26 -12.79
C LEU A 257 20.69 -3.45 -14.02
N ARG A 258 21.88 -4.05 -13.84
CA ARG A 258 22.90 -4.14 -14.91
C ARG A 258 22.80 -5.39 -15.76
N SER A 259 22.42 -6.50 -15.13
CA SER A 259 22.23 -7.78 -15.79
C SER A 259 21.19 -8.60 -15.03
N ILE A 260 20.51 -9.48 -15.75
CA ILE A 260 19.59 -10.45 -15.19
C ILE A 260 19.67 -11.75 -16.00
N LYS A 261 19.73 -12.88 -15.31
CA LYS A 261 19.54 -14.19 -15.95
C LYS A 261 18.06 -14.51 -15.96
N ILE A 262 17.47 -14.52 -17.14
CA ILE A 262 16.09 -15.00 -17.33
C ILE A 262 16.08 -16.52 -17.11
N PRO A 263 15.17 -17.07 -16.29
CA PRO A 263 15.10 -18.51 -16.05
C PRO A 263 14.86 -19.32 -17.32
N ASP A 264 15.53 -20.46 -17.48
CA ASP A 264 15.41 -21.30 -18.68
C ASP A 264 13.99 -21.86 -18.89
N SER A 265 13.16 -21.89 -17.84
CA SER A 265 11.75 -22.28 -17.90
C SER A 265 10.80 -21.17 -18.39
N THR A 266 11.29 -19.95 -18.57
CA THR A 266 10.47 -18.80 -18.97
C THR A 266 9.90 -19.02 -20.37
N LYS A 267 8.57 -18.90 -20.48
CA LYS A 267 7.79 -18.98 -21.73
C LYS A 267 7.34 -17.61 -22.21
N ILE A 268 7.03 -16.69 -21.28
CA ILE A 268 6.45 -15.38 -21.60
C ILE A 268 7.19 -14.28 -20.83
N ILE A 269 7.55 -13.20 -21.55
CA ILE A 269 8.01 -11.94 -20.98
C ILE A 269 6.91 -10.89 -21.16
N GLY A 270 6.30 -10.48 -20.06
CA GLY A 270 5.11 -9.64 -20.02
C GLY A 270 5.34 -8.19 -20.48
N ALA A 271 4.23 -7.48 -20.71
CA ALA A 271 4.28 -6.11 -21.18
C ALA A 271 5.00 -5.22 -20.16
N TYR A 272 5.87 -4.34 -20.63
CA TYR A 272 6.68 -3.44 -19.80
C TYR A 272 7.62 -4.13 -18.78
N ALA A 273 7.86 -5.45 -18.85
CA ALA A 273 8.58 -6.21 -17.83
C ALA A 273 9.93 -5.60 -17.39
N PHE A 274 10.69 -5.02 -18.32
CA PHE A 274 11.98 -4.35 -18.10
C PHE A 274 11.96 -2.90 -18.61
N LYS A 275 10.78 -2.29 -18.76
CA LYS A 275 10.66 -0.91 -19.26
C LYS A 275 11.48 0.04 -18.38
N PHE A 276 12.28 0.90 -18.99
CA PHE A 276 13.16 1.86 -18.30
C PHE A 276 14.25 1.23 -17.40
N CYS A 277 14.66 -0.01 -17.65
CA CYS A 277 15.89 -0.57 -17.07
C CYS A 277 17.14 0.04 -17.73
N LYS A 278 17.41 1.31 -17.45
CA LYS A 278 18.42 2.14 -18.14
C LYS A 278 19.86 1.64 -18.00
N SER A 279 20.19 0.90 -16.94
CA SER A 279 21.54 0.33 -16.75
C SER A 279 21.70 -1.08 -17.30
N LEU A 280 20.63 -1.69 -17.84
CA LEU A 280 20.68 -3.05 -18.36
C LEU A 280 21.47 -3.04 -19.67
N ILE A 281 22.64 -3.68 -19.66
CA ILE A 281 23.58 -3.72 -20.80
C ILE A 281 23.66 -5.08 -21.49
N SER A 282 23.15 -6.13 -20.84
CA SER A 282 23.19 -7.49 -21.37
C SER A 282 22.04 -8.30 -20.81
N ILE A 283 21.35 -9.00 -21.69
CA ILE A 283 20.30 -9.95 -21.36
C ILE A 283 20.38 -11.14 -22.33
N ILE A 284 20.24 -12.34 -21.79
CA ILE A 284 20.11 -13.57 -22.58
C ILE A 284 18.67 -14.01 -22.48
N ILE A 285 17.97 -14.06 -23.60
CA ILE A 285 16.61 -14.59 -23.71
C ILE A 285 16.70 -16.09 -23.96
N PRO A 286 16.17 -16.95 -23.07
CA PRO A 286 16.23 -18.41 -23.24
C PRO A 286 15.44 -18.89 -24.45
N GLN A 287 15.84 -20.03 -25.00
CA GLN A 287 15.21 -20.63 -26.20
C GLN A 287 13.72 -20.99 -26.00
N ASN A 288 13.26 -21.11 -24.76
CA ASN A 288 11.88 -21.50 -24.44
C ASN A 288 10.91 -20.29 -24.38
N VAL A 289 11.42 -19.07 -24.53
CA VAL A 289 10.58 -17.85 -24.56
C VAL A 289 9.88 -17.80 -25.92
N ASN A 290 8.56 -17.97 -25.90
CA ASN A 290 7.72 -17.97 -27.10
C ASN A 290 7.10 -16.59 -27.36
N ASP A 291 6.90 -15.79 -26.30
CA ASP A 291 6.25 -14.48 -26.40
C ASP A 291 7.02 -13.40 -25.61
N VAL A 292 7.27 -12.27 -26.27
CA VAL A 292 7.77 -11.03 -25.67
C VAL A 292 6.76 -9.93 -25.97
N LEU A 293 6.04 -9.48 -24.93
CA LEU A 293 4.90 -8.57 -25.10
C LEU A 293 5.33 -7.09 -25.21
N ASP A 294 4.34 -6.24 -25.50
CA ASP A 294 4.52 -4.83 -25.81
C ASP A 294 5.42 -4.09 -24.81
N TYR A 295 6.40 -3.37 -25.35
CA TYR A 295 7.34 -2.52 -24.60
C TYR A 295 8.13 -3.23 -23.50
N ALA A 296 8.22 -4.57 -23.51
CA ALA A 296 8.94 -5.35 -22.49
C ALA A 296 10.35 -4.81 -22.20
N PHE A 297 11.08 -4.35 -23.23
CA PHE A 297 12.42 -3.78 -23.11
C PHE A 297 12.51 -2.31 -23.55
N SER A 298 11.39 -1.58 -23.57
CA SER A 298 11.40 -0.18 -23.99
C SER A 298 12.28 0.67 -23.08
N SER A 299 13.15 1.48 -23.67
CA SER A 299 14.06 2.39 -22.95
C SER A 299 15.09 1.68 -22.06
N CYS A 300 15.48 0.46 -22.41
CA CYS A 300 16.71 -0.19 -21.95
C CYS A 300 17.92 0.32 -22.75
N SER A 301 19.14 0.08 -22.24
CA SER A 301 20.41 0.40 -22.93
C SER A 301 21.05 -0.83 -23.61
N ILE A 302 20.26 -1.89 -23.81
CA ILE A 302 20.67 -3.14 -24.48
C ILE A 302 20.80 -2.98 -25.99
#